data_AF-A0A932UUW9-F1
#
_entry.id   AF-A0A932UUW9-F1
#
_cell.length_a   1.000
_cell.length_b   1.000
_cell.length_c   1.000
_cell.angle_alpha   90.00
_cell.angle_beta   90.00
_cell.angle_gamma   90.00
#
_symmetry.space_group_name_H-M   'P 1'
#
loop_
_entity.id
_entity.type
_entity.pdbx_description
1 polymer ?
#
loop_
_entity_poly.entity_id
_entity_poly.type
_entity_poly.pdbx_seq_one_letter_code
_entity_poly.pdbx_strand_id
1 'polypeptide(L)'
;MHHATMTNRKRGRRRAWPAVALLAVLATLSGCGGAEQQDELQGKFGAGSVGAEPVPENIVTVSFTTSGGAAYGQGSFDGVYFTATAAPDPAAGLFGALANAGDQIALSVVRIAGRPDTPCRYRAALMARDEGFDIDASGDRSNAAGIEFHQVNLHGHGQFVSLYCATLANNAGVQVAAVNGNAAFRNSRQLHFVLNSIR
;
A
#
# COMPACT_ATOMS: atom_id res chain seq x y z
N MET A 1 -69.11 -41.77 55.15
CA MET A 1 -67.69 -41.37 55.01
C MET A 1 -66.96 -42.44 54.22
N HIS A 2 -66.58 -42.16 52.97
CA HIS A 2 -65.25 -42.43 52.39
C HIS A 2 -65.31 -42.31 50.87
N HIS A 3 -64.63 -41.27 50.39
CA HIS A 3 -64.23 -41.01 49.00
C HIS A 3 -63.23 -42.05 48.48
N ALA A 4 -63.29 -42.34 47.17
CA ALA A 4 -62.13 -42.63 46.30
C ALA A 4 -62.63 -42.68 44.84
N THR A 5 -62.61 -41.59 44.06
CA THR A 5 -61.50 -40.93 43.34
C THR A 5 -60.93 -41.76 42.17
N MET A 6 -61.35 -41.35 40.97
CA MET A 6 -60.83 -41.74 39.64
C MET A 6 -59.32 -41.49 39.51
N THR A 7 -58.62 -42.40 38.82
CA THR A 7 -57.27 -42.14 38.27
C THR A 7 -57.32 -42.09 36.74
N ASN A 8 -57.09 -40.89 36.20
CA ASN A 8 -57.08 -40.57 34.78
C ASN A 8 -55.63 -40.65 34.24
N ARG A 9 -55.35 -41.60 33.35
CA ARG A 9 -54.04 -41.74 32.69
C ARG A 9 -53.89 -40.73 31.55
N LYS A 10 -53.15 -39.64 31.79
CA LYS A 10 -52.66 -38.73 30.73
C LYS A 10 -51.60 -39.44 29.87
N ARG A 11 -51.91 -39.65 28.58
CA ARG A 11 -50.93 -40.03 27.55
C ARG A 11 -50.13 -38.79 27.14
N GLY A 12 -48.81 -38.84 27.31
CA GLY A 12 -47.89 -37.81 26.85
C GLY A 12 -47.78 -37.78 25.33
N ARG A 13 -48.15 -36.65 24.71
CA ARG A 13 -47.82 -36.33 23.32
C ARG A 13 -46.38 -35.84 23.25
N ARG A 14 -45.49 -36.63 22.63
CA ARG A 14 -44.14 -36.20 22.26
C ARG A 14 -44.26 -35.23 21.08
N ARG A 15 -43.94 -33.95 21.32
CA ARG A 15 -43.79 -32.93 20.27
C ARG A 15 -42.47 -33.18 19.56
N ALA A 16 -42.51 -33.80 18.39
CA ALA A 16 -41.48 -33.59 17.38
C ALA A 16 -41.66 -32.15 16.87
N TRP A 17 -40.58 -31.37 16.89
CA TRP A 17 -40.29 -30.13 16.13
C TRP A 17 -39.28 -29.34 16.97
N PRO A 18 -37.97 -29.44 16.63
CA PRO A 18 -37.33 -28.27 16.03
C PRO A 18 -36.14 -28.68 15.11
N ALA A 19 -36.39 -29.37 13.99
CA ALA A 19 -35.30 -29.69 13.05
C ALA A 19 -35.26 -28.74 11.84
N VAL A 20 -36.40 -28.15 11.46
CA VAL A 20 -36.52 -27.36 10.23
C VAL A 20 -36.04 -25.91 10.42
N ALA A 21 -36.15 -25.34 11.62
CA ALA A 21 -35.70 -23.97 11.89
C ALA A 21 -34.16 -23.81 11.92
N LEU A 22 -33.40 -24.89 12.16
CA LEU A 22 -31.94 -24.83 12.25
C LEU A 22 -31.26 -24.79 10.87
N LEU A 23 -31.89 -25.35 9.83
CA LEU A 23 -31.34 -25.41 8.47
C LEU A 23 -31.45 -24.07 7.71
N ALA A 24 -32.39 -23.20 8.07
CA ALA A 24 -32.56 -21.90 7.42
C ALA A 24 -31.50 -20.86 7.87
N VAL A 25 -30.90 -21.01 9.06
CA VAL A 25 -29.89 -20.08 9.59
C VAL A 25 -28.48 -20.38 9.04
N LEU A 26 -28.22 -21.61 8.57
CA LEU A 26 -26.93 -21.99 7.98
C LEU A 26 -26.75 -21.51 6.52
N ALA A 27 -27.85 -21.22 5.81
CA ALA A 27 -27.80 -20.75 4.42
C ALA A 27 -27.52 -19.24 4.29
N THR A 28 -27.71 -18.45 5.34
CA THR A 28 -27.40 -17.01 5.31
C THR A 28 -25.93 -16.69 5.66
N LEU A 29 -25.17 -17.68 6.16
CA LEU A 29 -23.74 -17.55 6.42
C LEU A 29 -22.87 -17.86 5.19
N SER A 30 -23.45 -18.38 4.11
CA SER A 30 -22.72 -18.70 2.86
C SER A 30 -22.48 -17.49 1.95
N GLY A 31 -22.96 -16.30 2.34
CA GLY A 31 -22.88 -15.07 1.54
C GLY A 31 -21.65 -14.18 1.79
N CYS A 32 -20.81 -14.49 2.78
CA CYS A 32 -19.56 -13.75 3.05
C CYS A 32 -18.38 -14.52 2.44
N GLY A 33 -18.11 -14.36 1.15
CA GLY A 33 -16.98 -15.07 0.53
C GLY A 33 -16.44 -14.48 -0.77
N GLY A 34 -16.95 -13.35 -1.23
CA GLY A 34 -16.35 -12.60 -2.33
C GLY A 34 -15.43 -11.53 -1.78
N ALA A 35 -14.31 -11.91 -1.15
CA ALA A 35 -13.22 -10.96 -0.99
C ALA A 35 -12.75 -10.63 -2.41
N GLU A 36 -12.97 -9.39 -2.86
CA GLU A 36 -12.45 -8.91 -4.13
C GLU A 36 -10.95 -9.24 -4.18
N GLN A 37 -10.57 -9.99 -5.21
CA GLN A 37 -9.20 -10.41 -5.43
C GLN A 37 -8.41 -9.14 -5.78
N GLN A 38 -7.67 -8.60 -4.81
CA GLN A 38 -6.79 -7.46 -5.04
C GLN A 38 -5.78 -7.83 -6.13
N ASP A 39 -5.62 -6.95 -7.11
CA ASP A 39 -4.68 -7.17 -8.21
C ASP A 39 -3.25 -7.23 -7.64
N GLU A 40 -2.60 -8.37 -7.86
CA GLU A 40 -1.22 -8.59 -7.45
C GLU A 40 -0.27 -7.97 -8.49
N LEU A 41 0.49 -6.96 -8.07
CA LEU A 41 1.47 -6.30 -8.93
C LEU A 41 2.72 -7.17 -9.02
N GLN A 42 3.14 -7.53 -10.24
CA GLN A 42 4.39 -8.25 -10.47
C GLN A 42 5.18 -7.71 -11.66
N GLY A 43 6.49 -7.99 -11.67
CA GLY A 43 7.37 -7.73 -12.81
C GLY A 43 8.13 -6.41 -12.74
N LYS A 44 8.77 -6.01 -13.84
CA LYS A 44 9.65 -4.83 -13.85
C LYS A 44 8.86 -3.52 -13.92
N PHE A 45 9.39 -2.45 -13.35
CA PHE A 45 8.92 -1.10 -13.67
C PHE A 45 9.15 -0.83 -15.16
N GLY A 46 8.12 -0.34 -15.85
CA GLY A 46 8.25 0.18 -17.21
C GLY A 46 8.86 1.57 -17.23
N ALA A 47 8.90 2.21 -18.40
CA ALA A 47 9.35 3.60 -18.54
C ALA A 47 8.31 4.64 -18.04
N GLY A 48 7.09 4.21 -17.70
CA GLY A 48 5.93 5.10 -17.52
C GLY A 48 5.29 5.45 -18.86
N SER A 49 4.03 5.87 -18.84
CA SER A 49 3.26 6.16 -20.06
C SER A 49 2.69 7.58 -20.13
N VAL A 50 2.73 8.33 -19.03
CA VAL A 50 2.14 9.67 -18.90
C VAL A 50 3.22 10.69 -18.54
N GLY A 51 3.07 11.94 -18.99
CA GLY A 51 4.02 13.03 -18.73
C GLY A 51 5.11 13.14 -19.78
N ALA A 52 6.00 14.11 -19.64
CA ALA A 52 7.12 14.33 -20.56
C ALA A 52 8.28 13.35 -20.30
N GLU A 53 9.15 13.16 -21.29
CA GLU A 53 10.40 12.41 -21.10
C GLU A 53 11.40 13.21 -20.23
N PRO A 54 12.22 12.55 -19.39
CA PRO A 54 13.29 13.22 -18.65
C PRO A 54 14.26 13.96 -19.59
N VAL A 55 14.68 15.15 -19.18
CA VAL A 55 15.63 16.03 -19.86
C VAL A 55 17.03 15.75 -19.30
N PRO A 56 17.94 15.11 -20.07
CA PRO A 56 19.21 14.62 -19.53
C PRO A 56 20.10 15.69 -18.88
N GLU A 57 20.08 16.93 -19.39
CA GLU A 57 20.92 18.01 -18.86
C GLU A 57 20.49 18.51 -17.47
N ASN A 58 19.30 18.13 -16.99
CA ASN A 58 18.73 18.58 -15.72
C ASN A 58 18.62 17.48 -14.68
N ILE A 59 19.27 16.34 -14.90
CA ILE A 59 19.25 15.23 -13.95
C ILE A 59 20.04 15.60 -12.69
N VAL A 60 19.35 15.65 -11.57
CA VAL A 60 19.93 15.80 -10.23
C VAL A 60 20.07 14.42 -9.61
N THR A 61 21.25 14.13 -9.06
CA THR A 61 21.53 12.86 -8.35
C THR A 61 21.73 13.13 -6.87
N VAL A 62 21.09 12.32 -6.02
CA VAL A 62 21.12 12.41 -4.56
C VAL A 62 21.60 11.09 -3.98
N SER A 63 22.60 11.15 -3.09
CA SER A 63 23.07 9.99 -2.33
C SER A 63 22.20 9.75 -1.11
N PHE A 64 21.84 8.49 -0.87
CA PHE A 64 21.20 8.06 0.36
C PHE A 64 22.27 7.74 1.39
N THR A 65 22.23 8.43 2.52
CA THR A 65 23.23 8.32 3.59
C THR A 65 22.61 7.82 4.89
N THR A 66 23.39 7.04 5.63
CA THR A 66 23.04 6.68 7.01
C THR A 66 23.08 7.92 7.90
N SER A 67 22.54 7.84 9.12
CA SER A 67 22.68 8.93 10.10
C SER A 67 24.14 9.26 10.45
N GLY A 68 25.08 8.33 10.20
CA GLY A 68 26.52 8.56 10.32
C GLY A 68 27.18 9.12 9.05
N GLY A 69 26.41 9.48 8.02
CA GLY A 69 26.90 10.06 6.76
C GLY A 69 27.39 9.05 5.73
N ALA A 70 27.52 7.76 6.07
CA ALA A 70 27.95 6.74 5.10
C ALA A 70 26.88 6.51 4.02
N ALA A 71 27.28 6.56 2.75
CA ALA A 71 26.38 6.28 1.63
C ALA A 71 26.01 4.80 1.56
N TYR A 72 24.75 4.50 1.25
CA TYR A 72 24.24 3.12 1.09
C TYR A 72 23.39 2.93 -0.17
N GLY A 73 23.25 3.99 -0.98
CA GLY A 73 22.57 3.98 -2.27
C GLY A 73 22.49 5.40 -2.82
N GLN A 74 21.83 5.56 -3.96
CA GLN A 74 21.53 6.84 -4.57
C GLN A 74 20.30 6.75 -5.48
N GLY A 75 19.73 7.91 -5.80
CA GLY A 75 18.69 8.05 -6.82
C GLY A 75 18.86 9.35 -7.59
N SER A 76 18.11 9.49 -8.66
CA SER A 76 18.13 10.67 -9.53
C SER A 76 16.72 11.11 -9.88
N PHE A 77 16.56 12.41 -10.11
CA PHE A 77 15.32 13.01 -10.59
C PHE A 77 15.64 14.12 -11.60
N ASP A 78 14.67 14.49 -12.42
CA ASP A 78 14.81 15.60 -13.36
C ASP A 78 14.37 16.91 -12.69
N GLY A 79 15.30 17.86 -12.59
CA GLY A 79 15.09 19.18 -11.98
C GLY A 79 14.17 20.12 -12.78
N VAL A 80 13.88 19.82 -14.05
CA VAL A 80 12.85 20.56 -14.81
C VAL A 80 11.47 20.26 -14.26
N TYR A 81 11.23 18.99 -13.91
CA TYR A 81 9.93 18.54 -13.44
C TYR A 81 9.85 18.64 -11.92
N PHE A 82 10.89 18.28 -11.18
CA PHE A 82 10.85 18.28 -9.73
C PHE A 82 11.65 19.41 -9.11
N THR A 83 11.01 20.18 -8.24
CA THR A 83 11.71 21.08 -7.32
C THR A 83 11.81 20.43 -5.95
N ALA A 84 12.98 20.49 -5.32
CA ALA A 84 13.14 20.08 -3.93
C ALA A 84 12.39 21.06 -3.01
N THR A 85 11.41 20.55 -2.26
CA THR A 85 10.61 21.34 -1.31
C THR A 85 11.15 21.28 0.12
N ALA A 86 12.04 20.34 0.40
CA ALA A 86 12.80 20.28 1.64
C ALA A 86 14.23 19.78 1.36
N ALA A 87 15.21 20.39 2.03
CA ALA A 87 16.58 19.88 2.01
C ALA A 87 16.63 18.48 2.64
N PRO A 88 17.53 17.60 2.17
CA PRO A 88 17.78 16.34 2.85
C PRO A 88 18.13 16.61 4.33
N ASP A 89 17.42 15.95 5.23
CA ASP A 89 17.70 15.94 6.66
C ASP A 89 18.06 14.51 7.09
N PRO A 90 19.36 14.18 7.16
CA PRO A 90 19.81 12.86 7.59
C PRO A 90 19.40 12.49 9.01
N ALA A 91 19.16 13.49 9.89
CA ALA A 91 18.70 13.24 11.26
C ALA A 91 17.22 12.86 11.28
N ALA A 92 16.40 13.47 10.43
CA ALA A 92 15.00 13.09 10.23
C ALA A 92 14.81 11.87 9.30
N GLY A 93 15.88 11.41 8.64
CA GLY A 93 15.81 10.32 7.66
C GLY A 93 15.08 10.70 6.36
N LEU A 94 14.92 12.00 6.09
CA LEU A 94 14.34 12.53 4.87
C LEU A 94 15.47 12.81 3.87
N PHE A 95 15.47 12.13 2.72
CA PHE A 95 16.45 12.39 1.66
C PHE A 95 15.98 13.40 0.64
N GLY A 96 14.67 13.66 0.59
CA GLY A 96 14.10 14.71 -0.23
C GLY A 96 12.59 14.64 -0.24
N ALA A 97 11.98 15.82 -0.25
CA ALA A 97 10.62 16.00 -0.71
C ALA A 97 10.69 16.75 -2.05
N LEU A 98 10.04 16.21 -3.07
CA LEU A 98 10.03 16.75 -4.43
C LEU A 98 8.59 17.05 -4.81
N ALA A 99 8.32 18.24 -5.34
CA ALA A 99 7.04 18.55 -5.95
C ALA A 99 7.24 18.74 -7.46
N ASN A 100 6.37 18.13 -8.26
CA ASN A 100 6.38 18.36 -9.69
C ASN A 100 5.87 19.78 -10.01
N ALA A 101 6.45 20.46 -10.99
CA ALA A 101 5.94 21.71 -11.54
C ALA A 101 4.48 21.51 -12.01
N GLY A 102 3.53 22.05 -11.24
CA GLY A 102 2.08 21.86 -11.43
C GLY A 102 1.39 20.95 -10.40
N ASP A 103 2.06 20.58 -9.31
CA ASP A 103 1.53 19.85 -8.12
C ASP A 103 0.85 18.51 -8.41
N GLN A 104 1.10 17.92 -9.58
CA GLN A 104 0.42 16.68 -9.98
C GLN A 104 1.00 15.44 -9.29
N ILE A 105 2.26 15.54 -8.83
CA ILE A 105 2.99 14.48 -8.13
C ILE A 105 3.85 15.11 -7.05
N ALA A 106 3.62 14.71 -5.80
CA ALA A 106 4.54 14.94 -4.69
C ALA A 106 5.26 13.63 -4.36
N LEU A 107 6.60 13.66 -4.31
CA LEU A 107 7.43 12.53 -3.92
C LEU A 107 8.11 12.81 -2.59
N SER A 108 8.16 11.80 -1.72
CA SER A 108 9.06 11.81 -0.56
C SER A 108 9.93 10.56 -0.59
N VAL A 109 11.21 10.74 -0.30
CA VAL A 109 12.20 9.66 -0.21
C VAL A 109 12.73 9.61 1.20
N VAL A 110 12.46 8.52 1.92
CA VAL A 110 12.84 8.38 3.33
C VAL A 110 13.64 7.11 3.59
N ARG A 111 14.52 7.17 4.59
CA ARG A 111 15.29 6.03 5.08
C ARG A 111 14.40 5.08 5.85
N ILE A 112 14.58 3.78 5.62
CA ILE A 112 14.12 2.74 6.52
C ILE A 112 15.32 2.02 7.11
N ALA A 113 15.31 1.81 8.42
CA ALA A 113 16.22 0.87 9.08
C ALA A 113 15.49 -0.46 9.33
N GLY A 114 16.14 -1.59 9.06
CA GLY A 114 15.58 -2.92 9.33
C GLY A 114 14.91 -3.54 8.10
N ARG A 115 13.71 -4.10 8.27
CA ARG A 115 12.92 -4.76 7.21
C ARG A 115 12.07 -3.74 6.43
N PRO A 116 12.42 -3.38 5.18
CA PRO A 116 11.79 -2.26 4.49
C PRO A 116 10.50 -2.61 3.74
N ASP A 117 10.16 -3.89 3.58
CA ASP A 117 8.84 -4.33 3.13
C ASP A 117 7.73 -3.95 4.14
N THR A 118 8.08 -3.90 5.43
CA THR A 118 7.12 -3.71 6.52
C THR A 118 6.54 -2.29 6.57
N PRO A 119 7.31 -1.19 6.42
CA PRO A 119 6.77 0.17 6.46
C PRO A 119 5.73 0.48 5.38
N CYS A 120 5.90 0.01 4.14
CA CYS A 120 4.89 0.25 3.11
C CYS A 120 3.57 -0.44 3.44
N ARG A 121 3.61 -1.70 3.86
CA ARG A 121 2.42 -2.46 4.29
C ARG A 121 1.76 -1.82 5.50
N TYR A 122 2.55 -1.45 6.50
CA TYR A 122 2.07 -0.81 7.71
C TYR A 122 1.46 0.56 7.45
N ARG A 123 2.14 1.42 6.68
CA ARG A 123 1.63 2.75 6.31
C ARG A 123 0.35 2.64 5.48
N ALA A 124 0.30 1.73 4.51
CA ALA A 124 -0.92 1.48 3.75
C ALA A 124 -2.08 1.06 4.66
N ALA A 125 -1.84 0.14 5.61
CA ALA A 125 -2.84 -0.29 6.56
C ALA A 125 -3.32 0.85 7.49
N LEU A 126 -2.41 1.72 7.95
CA LEU A 126 -2.79 2.90 8.72
C LEU A 126 -3.63 3.88 7.91
N MET A 127 -3.22 4.21 6.68
CA MET A 127 -3.99 5.10 5.80
C MET A 127 -5.37 4.52 5.51
N ALA A 128 -5.47 3.20 5.33
CA ALA A 128 -6.77 2.57 5.12
C ALA A 128 -7.66 2.61 6.36
N ARG A 129 -7.10 2.28 7.53
CA ARG A 129 -7.84 2.21 8.79
C ARG A 129 -8.24 3.59 9.34
N ASP A 130 -7.29 4.51 9.36
CA ASP A 130 -7.40 5.78 10.10
C ASP A 130 -7.74 6.96 9.19
N GLU A 131 -7.28 6.91 7.94
CA GLU A 131 -7.45 7.99 6.97
C GLU A 131 -8.49 7.65 5.90
N GLY A 132 -9.15 6.49 5.93
CA GLY A 132 -10.24 6.15 5.00
C GLY A 132 -9.80 6.01 3.53
N PHE A 133 -8.57 5.56 3.30
CA PHE A 133 -8.12 5.13 1.97
C PHE A 133 -8.50 3.67 1.68
N ASP A 134 -8.69 3.33 0.42
CA ASP A 134 -8.85 1.96 -0.06
C ASP A 134 -7.56 1.49 -0.75
N ILE A 135 -7.18 0.23 -0.56
CA ILE A 135 -6.01 -0.38 -1.20
C ILE A 135 -6.45 -1.00 -2.53
N ASP A 136 -5.96 -0.44 -3.63
CA ASP A 136 -6.27 -0.88 -4.99
C ASP A 136 -5.52 -2.16 -5.37
N ALA A 137 -4.20 -2.12 -5.17
CA ALA A 137 -3.29 -3.14 -5.66
C ALA A 137 -2.03 -3.13 -4.80
N SER A 138 -1.43 -4.30 -4.63
CA SER A 138 -0.14 -4.44 -3.96
C SER A 138 0.67 -5.57 -4.56
N GLY A 139 1.99 -5.51 -4.42
CA GLY A 139 2.86 -6.57 -4.92
C GLY A 139 4.28 -6.10 -5.15
N ASP A 140 5.11 -6.97 -5.69
CA ASP A 140 6.55 -6.75 -5.80
C ASP A 140 6.95 -6.44 -7.24
N ARG A 141 7.72 -5.36 -7.43
CA ARG A 141 8.23 -4.93 -8.73
C ARG A 141 9.71 -4.62 -8.69
N SER A 142 10.42 -4.94 -9.76
CA SER A 142 11.86 -4.71 -9.83
C SER A 142 12.19 -3.49 -10.69
N ASN A 143 13.16 -2.69 -10.28
CA ASN A 143 13.65 -1.58 -11.08
C ASN A 143 14.74 -1.99 -12.09
N ALA A 144 15.25 -1.03 -12.86
CA ALA A 144 16.31 -1.25 -13.86
C ALA A 144 17.63 -1.78 -13.26
N ALA A 145 17.92 -1.49 -11.99
CA ALA A 145 19.09 -1.99 -11.27
C ALA A 145 18.87 -3.39 -10.66
N GLY A 146 17.67 -3.98 -10.82
CA GLY A 146 17.33 -5.28 -10.23
C GLY A 146 16.93 -5.21 -8.76
N ILE A 147 16.71 -4.01 -8.20
CA ILE A 147 16.22 -3.83 -6.83
C ILE A 147 14.72 -4.12 -6.80
N GLU A 148 14.30 -4.95 -5.87
CA GLU A 148 12.89 -5.28 -5.63
C GLU A 148 12.24 -4.25 -4.70
N PHE A 149 11.11 -3.70 -5.17
CA PHE A 149 10.26 -2.77 -4.45
C PHE A 149 8.93 -3.44 -4.16
N HIS A 150 8.51 -3.42 -2.90
CA HIS A 150 7.13 -3.67 -2.54
C HIS A 150 6.31 -2.41 -2.83
N GLN A 151 5.37 -2.52 -3.77
CA GLN A 151 4.46 -1.45 -4.17
C GLN A 151 3.09 -1.64 -3.52
N VAL A 152 2.51 -0.54 -3.01
CA VAL A 152 1.10 -0.47 -2.61
C VAL A 152 0.45 0.77 -3.20
N ASN A 153 -0.66 0.59 -3.91
CA ASN A 153 -1.46 1.69 -4.47
C ASN A 153 -2.73 1.87 -3.63
N LEU A 154 -3.01 3.10 -3.23
CA LEU A 154 -4.17 3.47 -2.42
C LEU A 154 -4.92 4.66 -3.02
N HIS A 155 -6.24 4.70 -2.91
CA HIS A 155 -7.03 5.87 -3.28
C HIS A 155 -7.97 6.28 -2.14
N GLY A 156 -8.27 7.57 -2.03
CA GLY A 156 -9.09 8.11 -0.94
C GLY A 156 -9.10 9.64 -0.99
N HIS A 157 -10.20 10.26 -0.57
CA HIS A 157 -10.33 11.73 -0.51
C HIS A 157 -9.99 12.49 -1.80
N GLY A 158 -10.26 11.88 -2.96
CA GLY A 158 -9.89 12.47 -4.27
C GLY A 158 -8.38 12.43 -4.57
N GLN A 159 -7.62 11.65 -3.83
CA GLN A 159 -6.18 11.47 -4.00
C GLN A 159 -5.84 10.02 -4.32
N PHE A 160 -4.71 9.85 -5.00
CA PHE A 160 -4.11 8.58 -5.35
C PHE A 160 -2.70 8.55 -4.79
N VAL A 161 -2.42 7.59 -3.93
CA VAL A 161 -1.14 7.40 -3.26
C VAL A 161 -0.50 6.11 -3.76
N SER A 162 0.79 6.15 -4.05
CA SER A 162 1.60 4.97 -4.34
C SER A 162 2.79 4.94 -3.40
N LEU A 163 2.93 3.86 -2.65
CA LEU A 163 4.04 3.61 -1.75
C LEU A 163 4.95 2.55 -2.38
N TYR A 164 6.25 2.80 -2.40
CA TYR A 164 7.27 1.88 -2.91
C TYR A 164 8.35 1.73 -1.84
N CYS A 165 8.62 0.51 -1.38
CA CYS A 165 9.67 0.28 -0.39
C CYS A 165 10.62 -0.80 -0.87
N ALA A 166 11.93 -0.55 -0.75
CA ALA A 166 12.96 -1.49 -1.16
C ALA A 166 14.08 -1.60 -0.12
N THR A 167 14.75 -2.75 -0.10
CA THR A 167 16.04 -2.93 0.59
C THR A 167 17.15 -2.54 -0.36
N LEU A 168 18.10 -1.73 0.13
CA LEU A 168 19.34 -1.41 -0.59
C LEU A 168 20.48 -2.18 0.10
N ALA A 169 21.49 -1.48 0.62
CA ALA A 169 22.62 -2.08 1.32
C ALA A 169 22.50 -1.98 2.86
N ASN A 170 23.25 -2.82 3.58
CA ASN A 170 23.48 -2.71 5.04
C ASN A 170 22.20 -2.70 5.90
N ASN A 171 21.16 -3.46 5.51
CA ASN A 171 19.84 -3.44 6.15
C ASN A 171 19.20 -2.04 6.21
N ALA A 172 19.59 -1.16 5.30
CA ALA A 172 18.94 0.11 5.05
C ALA A 172 18.08 -0.01 3.79
N GLY A 173 16.91 0.60 3.84
CA GLY A 173 15.99 0.65 2.74
C GLY A 173 15.57 2.07 2.42
N VAL A 174 14.83 2.18 1.33
CA VAL A 174 14.24 3.43 0.87
C VAL A 174 12.73 3.24 0.76
N GLN A 175 11.98 4.26 1.18
CA GLN A 175 10.58 4.41 0.82
C GLN A 175 10.44 5.60 -0.11
N VAL A 176 9.77 5.39 -1.24
CA VAL A 176 9.27 6.43 -2.12
C VAL A 176 7.75 6.48 -1.95
N ALA A 177 7.20 7.61 -1.56
CA ALA A 177 5.76 7.83 -1.55
C ALA A 177 5.39 8.88 -2.59
N ALA A 178 4.49 8.54 -3.51
CA ALA A 178 3.96 9.42 -4.54
C ALA A 178 2.49 9.74 -4.25
N VAL A 179 2.13 11.03 -4.22
CA VAL A 179 0.74 11.49 -4.01
C VAL A 179 0.31 12.32 -5.22
N ASN A 180 -0.82 11.93 -5.82
CA ASN A 180 -1.33 12.52 -7.06
C ASN A 180 -2.84 12.76 -6.96
N GLY A 181 -3.37 13.77 -7.67
CA GLY A 181 -4.83 13.98 -7.81
C GLY A 181 -5.49 13.09 -8.88
N ASN A 182 -4.72 12.30 -9.63
CA ASN A 182 -5.22 11.49 -10.75
C ASN A 182 -4.46 10.16 -10.86
N ALA A 183 -5.22 9.06 -10.96
CA ALA A 183 -4.71 7.70 -11.06
C ALA A 183 -3.69 7.49 -12.20
N ALA A 184 -3.85 8.20 -13.31
CA ALA A 184 -2.97 8.08 -14.48
C ALA A 184 -1.50 8.42 -14.16
N PHE A 185 -1.26 9.33 -13.19
CA PHE A 185 0.09 9.74 -12.81
C PHE A 185 0.83 8.70 -11.95
N ARG A 186 0.15 7.65 -11.48
CA ARG A 186 0.81 6.49 -10.88
C ARG A 186 1.74 5.77 -11.86
N ASN A 187 1.48 5.89 -13.16
CA ASN A 187 2.32 5.36 -14.24
C ASN A 187 3.02 6.50 -15.03
N SER A 188 3.35 7.61 -14.36
CA SER A 188 4.06 8.71 -15.01
C SER A 188 5.52 8.36 -15.31
N ARG A 189 6.05 8.92 -16.40
CA ARG A 189 7.46 8.83 -16.79
C ARG A 189 8.38 9.41 -15.72
N GLN A 190 7.98 10.51 -15.11
CA GLN A 190 8.71 11.19 -14.04
C GLN A 190 8.90 10.28 -12.81
N LEU A 191 7.82 9.66 -12.32
CA LEU A 191 7.91 8.73 -11.18
C LEU A 191 8.74 7.49 -11.53
N HIS A 192 8.50 6.91 -12.70
CA HIS A 192 9.22 5.71 -13.14
C HIS A 192 10.70 5.97 -13.39
N PHE A 193 11.07 7.18 -13.85
CA PHE A 193 12.47 7.60 -13.93
C PHE A 193 13.13 7.59 -12.55
N VAL A 194 12.48 8.18 -11.54
CA VAL A 194 12.98 8.16 -10.15
C VAL A 194 13.14 6.73 -9.65
N LEU A 195 12.12 5.89 -9.77
CA LEU A 195 12.18 4.49 -9.31
C LEU A 195 13.28 3.68 -10.02
N ASN A 196 13.44 3.86 -11.32
CA ASN A 196 14.46 3.17 -12.12
C ASN A 196 15.89 3.71 -11.91
N SER A 197 16.04 4.91 -11.37
CA SER A 197 17.36 5.50 -11.07
C SER A 197 17.97 5.00 -9.77
N ILE A 198 17.16 4.42 -8.88
CA ILE A 198 17.61 3.97 -7.56
C ILE A 198 18.59 2.79 -7.69
N ARG A 199 19.74 2.91 -7.03
CA ARG A 199 20.80 1.89 -6.98
C ARG A 199 21.58 1.93 -5.68
#